data_AF-A0A0K9PE17-F1
#
_entry.id   AF-A0A0K9PE17-F1
#
_cell.length_a   1.000
_cell.length_b   1.000
_cell.length_c   1.000
_cell.angle_alpha   90.00
_cell.angle_beta   90.00
_cell.angle_gamma   90.00
#
_symmetry.space_group_name_H-M   'P 1'
#
loop_
_entity.id
_entity.type
_entity.pdbx_description
1 polymer ?
#
loop_
_entity_poly.entity_id
_entity_poly.type
_entity_poly.pdbx_seq_one_letter_code
_entity_poly.pdbx_strand_id
1 'polypeptide(L)'
;MNGIRHRILELNGGLNIHIAEKGEGSPVVLFIHGFPDIWYGWRHQIIGIAEKGYHAVAVDLRGFGDTDVPIGVENYTEMHIVGDLIALIDTLG
;
A
#
# COMPACT_ATOMS: atom_id res chain seq x y z
N MET A 1 4.14 -8.23 15.48
CA MET A 1 5.18 -7.84 14.50
C MET A 1 5.65 -6.44 14.81
N ASN A 2 6.56 -6.30 15.78
CA ASN A 2 6.82 -5.00 16.39
C ASN A 2 7.32 -3.96 15.37
N GLY A 3 6.63 -2.81 15.36
CA GLY A 3 7.05 -1.63 14.63
C GLY A 3 6.79 -1.62 13.12
N ILE A 4 5.82 -2.41 12.62
CA ILE A 4 5.12 -2.06 11.36
C ILE A 4 4.04 -1.04 11.74
N ARG A 5 4.04 0.12 11.11
CA ARG A 5 3.03 1.17 11.30
C ARG A 5 1.96 1.02 10.24
N HIS A 6 0.71 1.26 10.62
CA HIS A 6 -0.43 1.27 9.71
C HIS A 6 -0.97 2.69 9.59
N ARG A 7 -1.26 3.11 8.37
CA ARG A 7 -1.86 4.41 8.06
C ARG A 7 -2.97 4.23 7.04
N ILE A 8 -3.99 5.06 7.18
CA ILE A 8 -5.00 5.29 6.16
C ILE A 8 -4.68 6.63 5.51
N LEU A 9 -4.59 6.64 4.19
CA LEU A 9 -4.35 7.84 3.38
C LEU A 9 -5.57 8.09 2.51
N GLU A 10 -6.09 9.32 2.55
CA GLU A 10 -7.14 9.74 1.63
C GLU A 10 -6.49 10.14 0.29
N LEU A 11 -6.70 9.35 -0.75
CA LEU A 11 -6.05 9.48 -2.06
C LEU A 11 -7.09 9.50 -3.20
N ASN A 12 -6.66 9.92 -4.38
CA ASN A 12 -7.40 9.80 -5.65
C ASN A 12 -8.89 10.24 -5.57
N GLY A 13 -9.16 11.42 -4.98
CA GLY A 13 -10.51 11.98 -4.91
C GLY A 13 -11.39 11.44 -3.77
N GLY A 14 -10.79 10.92 -2.70
CA GLY A 14 -11.49 10.57 -1.45
C GLY A 14 -11.47 9.10 -1.07
N LEU A 15 -10.67 8.28 -1.76
CA LEU A 15 -10.52 6.86 -1.44
C LEU A 15 -9.57 6.69 -0.25
N ASN A 16 -10.02 6.02 0.81
CA ASN A 16 -9.17 5.66 1.93
C ASN A 16 -8.35 4.42 1.58
N ILE A 17 -7.03 4.61 1.43
CA ILE A 17 -6.06 3.55 1.13
C ILE A 17 -5.28 3.22 2.39
N HIS A 18 -5.32 1.95 2.77
CA HIS A 18 -4.47 1.40 3.82
C HIS A 18 -3.06 1.11 3.31
N ILE A 19 -2.08 1.50 4.11
CA ILE A 19 -0.70 1.07 3.96
C ILE A 19 -0.16 0.49 5.27
N ALA A 20 0.72 -0.50 5.14
CA ALA A 20 1.57 -1.03 6.19
C ALA A 20 3.03 -0.69 5.86
N GLU A 21 3.70 0.03 6.76
CA GLU A 21 5.04 0.56 6.49
C GLU A 21 6.02 0.35 7.64
N LYS A 22 7.31 0.28 7.30
CA LYS A 22 8.41 0.21 8.27
C LYS A 22 9.68 0.84 7.70
N GLY A 23 10.43 1.49 8.58
CA GLY A 23 11.63 2.24 8.20
C GLY A 23 11.30 3.69 7.87
N GLU A 24 12.33 4.53 7.84
CA GLU A 24 12.26 5.96 7.50
C GLU A 24 13.40 6.36 6.55
N GLY A 25 14.04 5.36 5.93
CA GLY A 25 15.18 5.57 5.04
C GLY A 25 14.76 5.85 3.59
N SER A 26 15.76 6.02 2.71
CA SER A 26 15.57 6.22 1.27
C SER A 26 16.46 5.23 0.51
N PRO A 27 15.97 4.62 -0.60
CA PRO A 27 14.68 4.87 -1.26
C PRO A 27 13.49 4.13 -0.63
N VAL A 28 12.28 4.49 -1.08
CA VAL A 28 11.04 3.75 -0.81
C VAL A 28 11.03 2.45 -1.63
N VAL A 29 10.54 1.36 -1.02
CA VAL A 29 10.23 0.10 -1.70
C VAL A 29 8.73 -0.18 -1.53
N LEU A 30 7.98 -0.03 -2.61
CA LEU A 30 6.54 -0.28 -2.66
C LEU A 30 6.25 -1.74 -3.03
N PHE A 31 5.52 -2.43 -2.17
CA PHE A 31 5.04 -3.79 -2.38
C PHE A 31 3.57 -3.78 -2.79
N ILE A 32 3.27 -4.47 -3.90
CA ILE A 32 1.93 -4.59 -4.47
C ILE A 32 1.56 -6.08 -4.44
N HIS A 33 0.47 -6.43 -3.77
CA HIS A 33 0.01 -7.81 -3.65
C HIS A 33 -0.82 -8.26 -4.87
N GLY A 34 -1.10 -9.57 -4.95
CA GLY A 34 -1.97 -10.17 -5.98
C GLY A 34 -3.27 -10.72 -5.38
N PHE A 35 -3.82 -11.79 -5.96
CA PHE A 35 -5.06 -12.43 -5.50
C PHE A 35 -4.86 -13.91 -5.12
N PRO A 36 -5.47 -14.40 -4.02
CA PRO A 36 -6.08 -13.63 -2.92
C PRO A 36 -5.00 -13.28 -1.87
N ASP A 37 -4.78 -11.99 -1.63
CA ASP A 37 -3.78 -11.54 -0.64
C ASP A 37 -4.11 -10.12 -0.14
N ILE A 38 -3.35 -9.64 0.84
CA ILE A 38 -3.34 -8.28 1.40
C ILE A 38 -1.88 -7.88 1.70
N TRP A 39 -1.63 -6.69 2.25
CA TRP A 39 -0.32 -6.21 2.70
C TRP A 39 0.47 -7.27 3.50
N TYR A 40 -0.26 -8.09 4.26
CA TYR A 40 0.27 -9.11 5.15
C TYR A 40 1.08 -10.19 4.43
N GLY A 41 0.84 -10.44 3.14
CA GLY A 41 1.67 -11.31 2.30
C GLY A 41 3.14 -10.90 2.30
N TRP A 42 3.41 -9.60 2.46
CA TRP A 42 4.74 -9.00 2.44
C TRP A 42 5.38 -8.83 3.83
N ARG A 43 4.75 -9.29 4.91
CA ARG A 43 5.22 -9.09 6.30
C ARG A 43 6.70 -9.41 6.54
N HIS A 44 7.25 -10.42 5.86
CA HIS A 44 8.65 -10.82 6.00
C HIS A 44 9.57 -9.87 5.22
N GLN A 45 9.17 -9.49 4.02
CA GLN A 45 9.92 -8.57 3.15
C GLN A 45 9.94 -7.16 3.73
N ILE A 46 8.83 -6.69 4.32
CA ILE A 46 8.76 -5.39 5.01
C ILE A 46 9.83 -5.29 6.09
N ILE A 47 9.93 -6.31 6.95
CA ILE A 47 10.94 -6.36 8.02
C ILE A 47 12.35 -6.39 7.41
N GLY A 48 12.60 -7.32 6.49
CA GLY A 48 13.94 -7.51 5.92
C GLY A 48 14.45 -6.29 5.15
N ILE A 49 13.60 -5.61 4.39
CA ILE A 49 13.96 -4.41 3.62
C ILE A 49 14.16 -3.20 4.54
N ALA A 50 13.31 -3.02 5.55
CA ALA A 50 13.48 -1.95 6.52
C ALA A 50 14.80 -2.09 7.31
N GLU A 51 15.20 -3.32 7.68
CA GLU A 51 16.48 -3.59 8.34
C GLU A 51 17.70 -3.28 7.46
N LYS A 52 17.53 -3.17 6.15
CA LYS A 52 18.56 -2.73 5.21
C LYS A 52 18.59 -1.20 5.00
N GLY A 53 17.78 -0.45 5.74
CA GLY A 53 17.78 1.01 5.72
C GLY A 53 16.86 1.63 4.65
N TYR A 54 15.94 0.85 4.08
CA TYR A 54 14.91 1.35 3.16
C TYR A 54 13.63 1.74 3.91
N HIS A 55 12.76 2.51 3.26
CA HIS A 55 11.37 2.67 3.69
C HIS A 55 10.50 1.64 2.95
N ALA A 56 10.13 0.57 3.65
CA ALA A 56 9.27 -0.48 3.10
C ALA A 56 7.80 -0.10 3.27
N VAL A 57 7.03 -0.10 2.19
CA VAL A 57 5.60 0.22 2.19
C VAL A 57 4.84 -0.86 1.42
N ALA A 58 3.87 -1.50 2.06
CA ALA A 58 2.93 -2.41 1.40
C ALA A 58 1.53 -1.80 1.43
N VAL A 59 0.87 -1.76 0.28
CA VAL A 59 -0.47 -1.22 0.12
C VAL A 59 -1.50 -2.34 0.12
N ASP A 60 -2.63 -2.15 0.79
CA ASP A 60 -3.85 -2.89 0.47
C ASP A 60 -4.49 -2.24 -0.76
N LEU A 61 -4.56 -2.98 -1.87
CA LEU A 61 -5.16 -2.45 -3.10
C LEU A 61 -6.65 -2.14 -2.89
N ARG A 62 -7.19 -1.24 -3.73
CA ARG A 62 -8.62 -0.96 -3.83
C ARG A 62 -9.46 -2.24 -3.73
N GLY A 63 -10.39 -2.30 -2.79
CA GLY A 63 -11.26 -3.46 -2.54
C GLY A 63 -10.64 -4.61 -1.74
N PHE A 64 -9.44 -4.45 -1.20
CA PHE A 64 -8.77 -5.44 -0.35
C PHE A 64 -8.48 -4.89 1.04
N GLY A 65 -8.45 -5.81 2.02
CA GLY A 65 -8.01 -5.53 3.38
C GLY A 65 -8.77 -4.36 4.01
N ASP A 66 -8.00 -3.40 4.52
CA ASP A 66 -8.53 -2.20 5.19
C ASP A 66 -8.68 -0.99 4.24
N THR A 67 -8.46 -1.16 2.93
CA THR A 67 -8.72 -0.15 1.91
C THR A 67 -10.21 -0.15 1.51
N ASP A 68 -10.73 1.04 1.20
CA ASP A 68 -12.11 1.21 0.75
C ASP A 68 -12.47 0.27 -0.42
N VAL A 69 -13.77 -0.08 -0.48
CA VAL A 69 -14.35 -1.01 -1.46
C VAL A 69 -15.35 -0.26 -2.35
N PRO A 70 -14.90 0.41 -3.44
CA PRO A 70 -15.81 1.07 -4.37
C PRO A 70 -16.89 0.14 -4.90
N ILE A 71 -18.14 0.61 -4.93
CA ILE A 71 -19.26 -0.16 -5.46
C ILE A 71 -19.16 -0.20 -6.99
N GLY A 72 -19.38 -1.36 -7.61
CA GLY A 72 -19.42 -1.50 -9.07
C GLY A 72 -18.12 -2.03 -9.64
N VAL A 73 -18.22 -3.02 -10.53
CA VAL A 73 -17.05 -3.72 -11.13
C VAL A 73 -16.23 -2.80 -12.04
N GLU A 74 -16.86 -1.78 -12.61
CA GLU A 74 -16.26 -0.75 -13.43
C GLU A 74 -15.22 0.10 -12.68
N ASN A 75 -15.27 0.13 -11.34
CA ASN A 75 -14.33 0.88 -10.50
C ASN A 75 -13.02 0.13 -10.21
N TYR A 76 -12.80 -1.02 -10.86
CA TYR A 76 -11.64 -1.91 -10.68
C TYR A 76 -10.84 -2.13 -11.97
N THR A 77 -10.92 -1.20 -12.92
CA THR A 77 -10.03 -1.26 -14.10
C THR A 77 -8.57 -1.06 -13.68
N GLU A 78 -7.64 -1.55 -14.50
CA GLU A 78 -6.21 -1.33 -14.32
C GLU A 78 -5.87 0.16 -14.15
N MET A 79 -6.57 1.04 -14.87
CA MET A 79 -6.37 2.49 -14.77
C MET A 79 -6.74 3.06 -13.40
N HIS A 80 -7.76 2.53 -12.74
CA HIS A 80 -8.08 2.93 -11.37
C HIS A 80 -6.98 2.52 -10.39
N ILE A 81 -6.52 1.27 -10.50
CA ILE A 81 -5.45 0.74 -9.65
C ILE A 81 -4.15 1.53 -9.86
N VAL A 82 -3.76 1.78 -11.11
CA VAL A 82 -2.57 2.59 -11.43
C VAL A 82 -2.73 4.02 -10.92
N GLY A 83 -3.91 4.62 -11.06
CA GLY A 83 -4.20 5.96 -10.51
C GLY A 83 -4.01 6.03 -9.00
N ASP A 84 -4.50 5.03 -8.26
CA ASP A 84 -4.31 4.91 -6.82
C ASP A 84 -2.82 4.80 -6.44
N LEU A 85 -2.05 4.00 -7.18
CA LEU A 85 -0.63 3.80 -6.95
C LEU A 85 0.20 5.06 -7.26
N ILE A 86 -0.13 5.80 -8.32
CA ILE A 86 0.54 7.08 -8.62
C ILE A 86 0.27 8.09 -7.51
N ALA A 87 -1.00 8.24 -7.08
CA ALA A 87 -1.35 9.13 -5.98
C ALA A 87 -0.65 8.74 -4.66
N LEU A 88 -0.49 7.44 -4.42
CA LEU A 88 0.28 6.93 -3.29
C LEU A 88 1.76 7.29 -3.40
N ILE A 89 2.40 7.05 -4.55
CA ILE A 89 3.82 7.36 -4.77
C ILE A 89 4.07 8.85 -4.57
N ASP A 90 3.24 9.73 -5.16
CA ASP A 90 3.36 11.18 -5.01
C ASP A 90 3.26 11.63 -3.53
N THR A 91 2.51 10.88 -2.71
CA THR A 91 2.35 11.15 -1.27
C THR A 91 3.54 10.67 -0.43
N LEU A 92 4.28 9.67 -0.91
CA LEU A 92 5.42 9.09 -0.19
C LEU A 92 6.73 9.89 -0.36
N GLY A 93 6.80 10.77 -1.37
CA GLY A 93 7.96 11.63 -1.66
C GLY A 93 9.05 10.94 -2.45
#